data_AF-A0A929F837-F1
#
_entry.id   AF-A0A929F837-F1
#
_cell.length_a   1.000
_cell.length_b   1.000
_cell.length_c   1.000
_cell.angle_alpha   90.00
_cell.angle_beta   90.00
_cell.angle_gamma   90.00
#
_symmetry.space_group_name_H-M   'P 1'
#
loop_
_entity.id
_entity.type
_entity.pdbx_description
1 polymer ?
#
loop_
_entity_poly.entity_id
_entity_poly.type
_entity_poly.pdbx_seq_one_letter_code
_entity_poly.pdbx_strand_id
1 'polypeptide(L)' 'MAFRAEEALKKAVAKAIADHKRMGDPIVIWRDGNVVKIPAEQIEV' A
#
# COMPACT_ATOMS: atom_id res chain seq x y z
N MET A 1 12.80 9.17 -18.32
CA MET A 1 11.43 8.62 -18.40
C MET A 1 11.05 7.80 -17.18
N ALA A 2 11.91 6.92 -16.66
CA ALA A 2 11.62 6.10 -15.47
C ALA A 2 11.19 6.88 -14.22
N PHE A 3 11.82 8.02 -13.92
CA PHE A 3 11.48 8.84 -12.74
C PHE A 3 9.99 9.25 -12.67
N ARG A 4 9.42 9.70 -13.79
CA ARG A 4 8.00 10.11 -13.81
C ARG A 4 7.05 8.93 -13.64
N ALA A 5 7.42 7.76 -14.15
CA ALA A 5 6.65 6.54 -13.98
C ALA A 5 6.70 6.04 -12.53
N GLU A 6 7.88 6.08 -11.91
CA GLU A 6 8.05 5.73 -10.50
C GLU A 6 7.24 6.66 -9.57
N GLU A 7 7.29 7.97 -9.79
CA GLU A 7 6.51 8.93 -9.02
C GLU A 7 5.00 8.76 -9.18
N ALA A 8 4.54 8.48 -10.40
CA ALA A 8 3.13 8.17 -10.66
C ALA A 8 2.70 6.88 -9.93
N LEU A 9 3.55 5.85 -9.95
CA LEU A 9 3.31 4.59 -9.24
C LEU A 9 3.21 4.80 -7.74
N LYS A 10 4.16 5.51 -7.12
CA LYS A 10 4.15 5.80 -5.68
C LYS A 10 2.86 6.52 -5.25
N LYS A 11 2.41 7.51 -6.04
CA LYS A 11 1.15 8.22 -5.78
C LYS A 11 -0.07 7.32 -5.89
N ALA A 12 -0.12 6.46 -6.90
CA ALA A 12 -1.22 5.51 -7.07
C ALA A 12 -1.27 4.49 -5.91
N VAL A 13 -0.12 3.96 -5.49
CA VAL A 13 -0.02 3.02 -4.36
C VAL A 13 -0.43 3.68 -3.06
N ALA A 14 0.04 4.90 -2.76
CA ALA A 14 -0.36 5.64 -1.57
C ALA A 14 -1.88 5.83 -1.50
N LYS A 15 -2.50 6.19 -2.62
CA LYS A 15 -3.96 6.30 -2.71
C LYS A 15 -4.66 4.96 -2.45
N ALA A 16 -4.17 3.86 -3.04
CA ALA A 16 -4.77 2.54 -2.84
C ALA A 16 -4.69 2.10 -1.37
N ILE A 17 -3.56 2.33 -0.69
CA ILE A 17 -3.39 2.04 0.74
C ILE A 17 -4.39 2.84 1.58
N ALA A 18 -4.56 4.14 1.29
CA ALA A 18 -5.54 4.99 1.96
C ALA A 18 -6.99 4.49 1.76
N ASP A 19 -7.32 4.06 0.54
CA ASP A 19 -8.64 3.52 0.21
C ASP A 19 -8.92 2.22 0.97
N HIS A 20 -7.94 1.31 1.05
CA HIS A 20 -8.05 0.07 1.83
C HIS A 20 -8.33 0.35 3.32
N LYS A 21 -7.57 1.27 3.95
CA LYS A 21 -7.83 1.68 5.33
C LYS A 21 -9.26 2.18 5.53
N ARG A 22 -9.73 3.06 4.63
CA ARG A 22 -11.06 3.67 4.70
C ARG A 22 -12.18 2.64 4.52
N MET A 23 -11.95 1.60 3.72
CA MET A 23 -12.93 0.54 3.45
C MET A 23 -12.92 -0.58 4.49
N GLY A 24 -11.93 -0.61 5.38
CA GLY A 24 -11.74 -1.73 6.31
C GLY A 24 -11.05 -2.94 5.67
N ASP A 25 -10.46 -2.74 4.48
CA ASP A 25 -9.78 -3.81 3.75
C ASP A 25 -8.31 -3.93 4.20
N PRO A 26 -7.83 -5.14 4.50
CA PRO A 26 -6.43 -5.36 4.81
C PRO A 26 -5.56 -5.15 3.56
N ILE A 27 -4.27 -4.88 3.76
CA ILE A 27 -3.24 -5.01 2.72
C ILE A 27 -2.34 -6.20 3.02
N VAL A 28 -1.74 -6.77 1.97
CA VAL A 28 -0.78 -7.85 2.08
C VAL A 28 0.52 -7.40 1.46
N ILE A 29 1.62 -7.49 2.21
CA ILE A 29 2.95 -7.11 1.77
C ILE A 29 3.88 -8.32 1.81
N TRP A 30 4.95 -8.24 1.03
CA TRP A 30 6.10 -9.11 1.20
C TRP A 30 7.13 -8.40 2.10
N ARG A 31 7.52 -9.04 3.20
CA ARG A 31 8.54 -8.51 4.13
C ARG A 31 9.42 -9.67 4.59
N ASP A 32 10.72 -9.52 4.44
CA ASP A 32 11.73 -10.47 4.93
C ASP A 32 11.47 -11.93 4.53
N GLY A 33 11.09 -12.16 3.26
CA GLY A 33 10.81 -13.50 2.74
C GLY A 33 9.44 -14.06 3.13
N ASN A 34 8.58 -13.26 3.78
CA ASN A 34 7.29 -13.69 4.29
C ASN A 34 6.14 -12.84 3.74
N VAL A 35 4.98 -13.47 3.60
CA VAL A 35 3.70 -12.80 3.33
C VAL A 35 3.15 -12.26 4.65
N VAL A 36 3.06 -10.93 4.78
CA VAL A 36 2.54 -10.27 5.98
C VAL A 36 1.23 -9.57 5.65
N LYS A 37 0.17 -9.95 6.35
CA LYS A 37 -1.14 -9.27 6.28
C LYS A 37 -1.17 -8.15 7.32
N ILE A 38 -1.50 -6.93 6.88
CA ILE A 38 -1.70 -5.77 7.73
C ILE A 38 -3.21 -5.49 7.76
N PRO A 39 -3.89 -5.68 8.91
CA PRO A 39 -5.28 -5.28 9.10
C PRO A 39 -5.48 -3.78 8.84
N ALA A 40 -6.66 -3.37 8.37
CA ALA A 40 -6.94 -1.98 8.01
C ALA A 40 -6.70 -1.01 9.18
N GLU A 41 -6.96 -1.45 10.41
CA GLU A 41 -6.79 -0.69 11.65
C GLU A 41 -5.32 -0.38 11.97
N GLN A 42 -4.39 -1.15 11.39
CA GLN A 42 -2.95 -1.01 11.56
C GLN A 42 -2.27 -0.29 10.39
N ILE A 43 -3.04 0.11 9.36
CA ILE A 43 -2.50 0.89 8.24
C ILE A 43 -2.25 2.33 8.71
N GLU A 44 -1.01 2.79 8.61
CA GLU A 44 -0.64 4.20 8.80
C GLU A 44 -0.66 4.92 7.45
N VAL A 45 -1.34 6.07 7.39
CA VAL A 45 -1.47 6.94 6.20
C VAL A 45 -1.23 8.38 6.60
#